data_AF-A0A929BTF7-F1
#
_entry.id   AF-A0A929BTF7-F1
#
_cell.length_a   1.000
_cell.length_b   1.000
_cell.length_c   1.000
_cell.angle_alpha   90.00
_cell.angle_beta   90.00
_cell.angle_gamma   90.00
#
_symmetry.space_group_name_H-M   'P 1'
#
loop_
_entity.id
_entity.type
_entity.pdbx_description
1 polymer ?
#
loop_
_entity_poly.entity_id
_entity_poly.type
_entity_poly.pdbx_seq_one_letter_code
_entity_poly.pdbx_strand_id
1 'polypeptide(L)'
;MALTSLEMMKAAHRTLAEYRYELRQVVHGYANRTLYVNLAKQEISEKPVTQQMKDLFTGGRGFGLWLLWNAVNGNTHWDDPENELIIANGPISGITAYPGSGKSTIVKLSPLTGSVIDSNGGGYFDPYLKFAGWDALRDKEVHCDVPGNCLLDW
;
A
#
# COMPACT_ATOMS: atom_id res chain seq x y z
N MET A 1 -27.17 -12.15 -24.21
CA MET A 1 -25.90 -11.39 -24.33
C MET A 1 -24.90 -12.05 -23.40
N ALA A 2 -23.76 -12.52 -23.90
CA ALA A 2 -22.71 -13.08 -23.05
C ALA A 2 -22.11 -11.94 -22.20
N LEU A 3 -21.98 -12.15 -20.88
CA LEU A 3 -21.28 -11.23 -19.99
C LEU A 3 -19.82 -11.12 -20.43
N THR A 4 -19.28 -9.91 -20.43
CA THR A 4 -17.83 -9.71 -20.65
C THR A 4 -17.06 -10.29 -19.47
N SER A 5 -15.78 -10.60 -19.65
CA SER A 5 -14.92 -11.10 -18.56
C SER A 5 -14.93 -10.19 -17.33
N LEU A 6 -14.99 -8.87 -17.54
CA LEU A 6 -15.09 -7.88 -16.47
C LEU A 6 -16.40 -7.97 -15.69
N GLU A 7 -17.54 -8.13 -16.38
CA GLU A 7 -18.84 -8.25 -15.71
C GLU A 7 -18.95 -9.57 -14.94
N MET A 8 -18.33 -10.65 -15.45
CA MET A 8 -18.21 -11.91 -14.72
C MET A 8 -17.36 -11.76 -13.46
N MET A 9 -16.22 -11.05 -13.54
CA MET A 9 -15.39 -10.77 -12.36
C MET A 9 -16.14 -9.92 -11.33
N LYS A 10 -16.83 -8.86 -11.76
CA LYS A 10 -17.65 -8.05 -10.84
C LYS A 10 -18.77 -8.84 -10.18
N ALA A 11 -19.42 -9.75 -10.92
CA ALA A 11 -20.47 -10.60 -10.36
C ALA A 11 -19.93 -11.66 -9.38
N ALA A 12 -18.65 -12.03 -9.50
CA ALA A 12 -18.00 -12.98 -8.61
C ALA A 12 -17.53 -12.36 -7.27
N HIS A 13 -17.37 -11.02 -7.21
CA HIS A 13 -16.87 -10.33 -6.02
C HIS A 13 -17.98 -9.53 -5.34
N ARG A 14 -17.98 -9.54 -4.01
CA ARG A 14 -18.84 -8.69 -3.20
C ARG A 14 -18.07 -7.45 -2.76
N THR A 15 -18.54 -6.26 -3.16
CA THR A 15 -18.01 -5.00 -2.64
C THR A 15 -18.33 -4.86 -1.15
N LEU A 16 -17.30 -4.78 -0.31
CA LEU A 16 -17.44 -4.54 1.14
C LEU A 16 -17.45 -3.04 1.46
N ALA A 17 -16.57 -2.27 0.81
CA ALA A 17 -16.48 -0.83 0.93
C ALA A 17 -16.08 -0.21 -0.41
N GLU A 18 -16.51 1.03 -0.65
CA GLU A 18 -16.13 1.81 -1.82
C GLU A 18 -15.64 3.19 -1.37
N TYR A 19 -14.51 3.64 -1.92
CA TYR A 19 -13.95 4.96 -1.65
C TYR A 19 -13.77 5.73 -2.94
N ARG A 20 -14.56 6.80 -3.09
CA ARG A 20 -14.44 7.73 -4.21
C ARG A 20 -13.51 8.86 -3.81
N TYR A 21 -12.53 9.13 -4.66
CA TYR A 21 -11.55 10.17 -4.44
C TYR A 21 -11.28 10.94 -5.72
N GLU A 22 -10.83 12.18 -5.56
CA GLU A 22 -10.37 13.00 -6.67
C GLU A 22 -8.91 12.72 -6.97
N LEU A 23 -8.60 12.61 -8.26
CA LEU A 23 -7.23 12.46 -8.74
C LEU A 23 -6.45 13.75 -8.45
N ARG A 24 -5.35 13.64 -7.69
CA ARG A 24 -4.47 14.77 -7.39
C ARG A 24 -3.21 14.69 -8.25
N GLN A 25 -2.76 15.86 -8.71
CA GLN A 25 -1.52 15.96 -9.47
C GLN A 25 -0.31 15.64 -8.59
N VAL A 26 0.63 14.87 -9.15
CA VAL A 26 1.93 14.61 -8.52
C VAL A 26 2.82 15.86 -8.70
N VAL A 27 3.28 16.43 -7.60
CA VAL A 27 4.13 17.63 -7.57
C VAL A 27 5.52 17.25 -7.09
N HIS A 28 6.55 17.52 -7.89
CA HIS A 28 7.95 17.13 -7.61
C HIS A 28 8.11 15.66 -7.21
N GLY A 29 7.32 14.78 -7.83
CA GLY A 29 7.36 13.35 -7.53
C GLY A 29 6.56 12.91 -6.29
N TYR A 30 5.75 13.77 -5.66
CA TYR A 30 4.91 13.39 -4.51
C TYR A 30 3.43 13.66 -4.78
N ALA A 31 2.57 12.70 -4.39
CA ALA A 31 1.13 12.90 -4.35
C ALA A 31 0.67 13.56 -3.03
N ASN A 32 1.55 13.59 -2.03
CA ASN A 32 1.38 14.13 -0.68
C ASN A 32 0.26 13.45 0.15
N ARG A 33 -0.11 12.21 -0.20
CA ARG A 33 -1.11 11.44 0.53
C ARG A 33 -0.87 9.94 0.42
N THR A 34 -1.31 9.21 1.44
CA THR A 34 -1.29 7.75 1.50
C THR A 34 -2.71 7.23 1.64
N LEU A 35 -3.02 6.12 0.98
CA LEU A 35 -4.28 5.42 1.11
C LEU A 35 -4.20 4.50 2.32
N TYR A 36 -5.15 4.63 3.25
CA TYR A 36 -5.28 3.79 4.42
C TYR A 36 -6.56 2.98 4.30
N VAL A 37 -6.43 1.66 4.37
CA VAL A 37 -7.51 0.69 4.32
C VAL A 37 -7.50 -0.08 5.63
N ASN A 38 -8.66 -0.19 6.26
CA ASN A 38 -8.87 -1.00 7.45
C ASN A 38 -9.95 -2.04 7.15
N LEU A 39 -9.55 -3.30 7.03
CA LEU A 39 -10.47 -4.37 6.63
C LEU A 39 -11.44 -4.73 7.78
N ALA A 40 -10.98 -4.72 9.04
CA ALA A 40 -11.80 -4.94 10.23
C ALA A 40 -13.04 -4.04 10.29
N LYS A 41 -12.83 -2.75 10.00
CA LYS A 41 -13.86 -1.71 10.08
C LYS A 41 -14.46 -1.37 8.73
N GLN A 42 -13.96 -1.98 7.65
CA GLN A 42 -14.33 -1.66 6.27
C GLN A 42 -14.19 -0.14 5.99
N GLU A 43 -13.16 0.48 6.57
CA GLU A 43 -12.92 1.91 6.48
C GLU A 43 -11.79 2.19 5.50
N ILE A 44 -12.02 3.12 4.57
CA ILE A 44 -11.00 3.61 3.64
C ILE A 44 -10.88 5.11 3.86
N SER A 45 -9.67 5.59 4.10
CA SER A 45 -9.40 7.02 4.30
C SER A 45 -8.07 7.45 3.71
N GLU A 46 -7.94 8.75 3.44
CA GLU A 46 -6.67 9.36 3.09
C GLU A 46 -5.93 9.86 4.33
N LYS A 47 -4.61 9.68 4.36
CA LYS A 47 -3.73 10.27 5.37
C LYS A 47 -2.67 11.13 4.66
N PRO A 48 -2.32 12.31 5.20
CA PRO A 48 -1.36 13.19 4.56
C PRO A 48 0.06 12.63 4.67
N VAL A 49 0.88 12.87 3.65
CA VAL A 49 2.34 12.76 3.76
C VAL A 49 2.87 14.10 4.27
N THR A 50 3.47 14.10 5.45
CA THR A 50 3.98 15.33 6.06
C THR A 50 5.28 15.79 5.41
N GLN A 51 5.63 17.08 5.57
CA GLN A 51 6.91 17.59 5.10
C GLN A 51 8.09 16.89 5.80
N GLN A 52 7.96 16.65 7.10
CA GLN A 52 8.95 15.90 7.89
C GLN A 52 9.23 14.51 7.32
N MET A 53 8.19 13.78 6.87
CA MET A 53 8.39 12.48 6.22
C MET A 53 9.26 12.60 4.97
N LYS A 54 8.99 13.60 4.12
CA LYS A 54 9.75 13.83 2.89
C LYS A 54 11.21 14.19 3.19
N ASP A 55 11.42 15.08 4.15
CA ASP A 55 12.76 15.57 4.50
C ASP A 55 13.63 14.48 5.14
N LEU A 56 13.05 13.62 5.99
CA LEU A 56 13.79 12.56 6.68
C LEU A 56 13.96 11.28 5.84
N PHE A 57 12.94 10.90 5.06
CA PHE A 57 12.85 9.57 4.47
C PHE A 57 12.77 9.53 2.95
N THR A 58 12.50 10.66 2.29
CA THR A 58 12.39 10.80 0.82
C THR A 58 11.28 9.97 0.14
N GLY A 59 10.99 8.73 0.55
CA GLY A 59 9.95 7.87 -0.04
C GLY A 59 10.28 6.38 0.06
N GLY A 60 9.49 5.55 -0.63
CA GLY A 60 9.72 4.09 -0.75
C GLY A 60 9.89 3.40 0.61
N ARG A 61 10.98 2.65 0.78
CA ARG A 61 11.32 1.97 2.04
C ARG A 61 11.25 2.90 3.26
N GLY A 62 11.72 4.14 3.14
CA GLY A 62 11.73 5.08 4.24
C GLY A 62 10.32 5.45 4.69
N PHE A 63 9.39 5.66 3.76
CA PHE A 63 7.98 5.86 4.10
C PHE A 63 7.38 4.61 4.72
N GLY A 64 7.65 3.43 4.15
CA GLY A 64 7.19 2.17 4.72
C GLY A 64 7.63 1.97 6.17
N LEU A 65 8.91 2.24 6.47
CA LEU A 65 9.46 2.15 7.83
C LEU A 65 8.88 3.21 8.77
N TRP A 66 8.76 4.47 8.33
CA TRP A 66 8.14 5.52 9.14
C TRP A 66 6.71 5.16 9.51
N LEU A 67 5.95 4.65 8.56
CA LEU A 67 4.56 4.29 8.76
C LEU A 67 4.42 3.08 9.68
N LEU A 68 5.23 2.04 9.49
CA LEU A 68 5.25 0.87 10.36
C LEU A 68 5.64 1.28 11.79
N TRP A 69 6.67 2.11 11.93
CA TRP A 69 7.15 2.59 13.23
C TRP A 69 6.07 3.33 14.03
N ASN A 70 5.17 4.04 13.35
CA ASN A 70 4.06 4.74 14.01
C ASN A 70 2.83 3.83 14.26
N ALA A 71 2.75 2.68 13.58
CA ALA A 71 1.63 1.75 13.71
C ALA A 71 1.85 0.70 14.82
N VAL A 72 3.09 0.25 15.02
CA VAL A 72 3.44 -0.86 15.92
C VAL A 72 4.19 -0.38 17.17
N ASN A 73 4.24 -1.23 18.19
CA ASN A 73 5.04 -1.04 19.40
C ASN A 73 5.94 -2.27 19.66
N GLY A 74 6.76 -2.22 20.71
CA GLY A 74 7.71 -3.29 21.03
C GLY A 74 7.09 -4.65 21.39
N ASN A 75 5.80 -4.70 21.68
CA ASN A 75 5.06 -5.92 21.98
C ASN A 75 4.19 -6.40 20.80
N THR A 76 4.17 -5.66 19.69
CA THR A 76 3.36 -6.04 18.52
C THR A 76 3.99 -7.25 17.82
N HIS A 77 3.19 -8.30 17.64
CA HIS A 77 3.54 -9.51 16.92
C HIS A 77 3.18 -9.41 15.43
N TRP A 78 3.65 -10.39 14.65
CA TRP A 78 3.48 -10.39 13.19
C TRP A 78 2.03 -10.61 12.75
N ASP A 79 1.22 -11.25 13.59
CA ASP A 79 -0.19 -11.59 13.37
C ASP A 79 -1.16 -10.62 14.05
N ASP A 80 -0.63 -9.63 14.79
CA ASP A 80 -1.46 -8.61 15.43
C ASP A 80 -2.10 -7.68 14.38
N PRO A 81 -3.33 -7.20 14.63
CA PRO A 81 -4.03 -6.27 13.72
C PRO A 81 -3.35 -4.89 13.63
N GLU A 82 -2.39 -4.60 14.50
CA GLU A 82 -1.55 -3.40 14.45
C GLU A 82 -0.44 -3.50 13.40
N ASN A 83 -0.05 -4.72 12.99
CA ASN A 83 0.98 -4.95 12.00
C ASN A 83 0.46 -4.71 10.58
N GLU A 84 0.46 -3.44 10.19
CA GLU A 84 0.01 -2.99 8.86
C GLU A 84 0.93 -3.52 7.74
N LEU A 85 0.32 -3.97 6.65
CA LEU A 85 1.03 -4.22 5.39
C LEU A 85 1.14 -2.91 4.63
N ILE A 86 2.37 -2.44 4.41
CA ILE A 86 2.60 -1.13 3.81
C ILE A 86 3.30 -1.31 2.48
N ILE A 87 2.67 -0.83 1.40
CA ILE A 87 3.28 -0.74 0.07
C ILE A 87 3.59 0.73 -0.19
N ALA A 88 4.86 1.08 -0.28
CA ALA A 88 5.31 2.44 -0.48
C ALA A 88 6.11 2.59 -1.77
N ASN A 89 5.83 3.66 -2.50
CA ASN A 89 6.49 3.98 -3.76
C ASN A 89 7.52 5.10 -3.58
N GLY A 90 8.52 5.15 -4.46
CA GLY A 90 9.50 6.23 -4.49
C GLY A 90 8.96 7.53 -5.10
N PRO A 91 9.67 8.67 -4.93
CA PRO A 91 9.31 9.92 -5.59
C PRO A 91 9.53 9.88 -7.10
N ILE A 92 10.46 9.03 -7.56
CA ILE A 92 10.73 8.81 -8.98
C ILE A 92 9.78 7.79 -9.62
N SER A 93 8.83 7.25 -8.85
CA SER A 93 7.91 6.22 -9.32
C SER A 93 7.10 6.68 -10.53
N GLY A 94 7.07 5.85 -11.58
CA GLY A 94 6.30 6.12 -12.79
C GLY A 94 6.92 7.16 -13.74
N ILE A 95 8.11 7.69 -13.44
CA ILE A 95 8.82 8.59 -14.36
C ILE A 95 9.51 7.77 -15.45
N THR A 96 9.00 7.85 -16.68
CA THR A 96 9.49 7.07 -17.83
C THR A 96 10.88 7.47 -18.31
N ALA A 97 11.35 8.67 -17.94
CA ALA A 97 12.70 9.13 -18.26
C ALA A 97 13.80 8.38 -17.49
N TYR A 98 13.47 7.73 -16.36
CA TYR A 98 14.42 6.97 -15.56
C TYR A 98 14.19 5.46 -15.76
N PRO A 99 15.21 4.68 -16.17
CA PRO A 99 15.07 3.24 -16.28
C PRO A 99 14.87 2.61 -14.89
N GLY A 100 13.95 1.65 -14.77
CA GLY A 100 13.71 0.92 -13.52
C GLY A 100 12.90 1.68 -12.46
N SER A 101 12.18 2.73 -12.83
CA SER A 101 11.39 3.59 -11.94
C SER A 101 10.03 3.02 -11.49
N GLY A 102 9.83 1.70 -11.59
CA GLY A 102 8.58 1.02 -11.21
C GLY A 102 8.78 0.03 -10.09
N LYS A 103 9.32 0.48 -8.95
CA LYS A 103 9.72 -0.36 -7.83
C LYS A 103 8.86 -0.08 -6.61
N SER A 104 8.06 -1.05 -6.21
CA SER A 104 7.31 -1.03 -4.94
C SER A 104 8.13 -1.65 -3.83
N THR A 105 8.13 -1.00 -2.67
CA THR A 105 8.66 -1.57 -1.44
C THR A 105 7.51 -1.94 -0.52
N ILE A 106 7.46 -3.20 -0.13
CA ILE A 106 6.50 -3.75 0.82
C ILE A 106 7.19 -3.88 2.17
N VAL A 107 6.63 -3.30 3.23
CA VAL A 107 7.18 -3.29 4.59
C VAL A 107 6.16 -3.85 5.56
N LYS A 108 6.58 -4.77 6.43
CA LYS A 108 5.75 -5.42 7.48
C LYS A 108 6.65 -6.06 8.55
N LEU A 109 6.12 -6.42 9.72
CA LEU A 109 6.78 -7.40 10.61
C LEU A 109 6.64 -8.82 10.03
N SER A 110 7.76 -9.53 9.94
CA SER A 110 7.81 -10.86 9.34
C SER A 110 7.33 -11.97 10.28
N PRO A 111 6.52 -12.93 9.80
CA PRO A 111 6.23 -14.15 10.55
C PRO A 111 7.46 -15.04 10.74
N LEU A 112 8.44 -14.99 9.83
CA LEU A 112 9.61 -15.87 9.87
C LEU A 112 10.64 -15.40 10.88
N THR A 113 10.89 -14.09 10.94
CA THR A 113 11.97 -13.52 11.76
C THR A 113 11.48 -12.74 12.97
N GLY A 114 10.17 -12.47 13.08
CA GLY A 114 9.61 -11.60 14.11
C GLY A 114 10.12 -10.15 14.05
N SER A 115 10.84 -9.79 12.98
CA SER A 115 11.51 -8.50 12.82
C SER A 115 10.93 -7.74 11.63
N VAL A 116 11.19 -6.43 11.58
CA VAL A 116 10.84 -5.59 10.43
C VAL A 116 11.52 -6.11 9.18
N ILE A 117 10.74 -6.33 8.12
CA ILE A 117 11.24 -6.70 6.81
C ILE A 117 10.77 -5.70 5.76
N ASP A 118 11.58 -5.59 4.71
CA ASP A 118 11.20 -4.95 3.47
C ASP A 118 11.48 -5.86 2.27
N SER A 119 10.55 -5.88 1.33
CA SER A 119 10.66 -6.62 0.07
C SER A 119 10.46 -5.66 -1.10
N ASN A 120 11.26 -5.81 -2.15
CA ASN A 120 11.18 -4.97 -3.33
C ASN A 120 10.64 -5.76 -4.52
N GLY A 121 9.49 -5.31 -5.03
CA GLY A 121 8.90 -5.81 -6.26
C GLY A 121 9.04 -4.79 -7.39
N GLY A 122 9.40 -5.25 -8.59
CA GLY A 122 9.27 -4.43 -9.79
C GLY A 122 7.97 -4.71 -10.53
N GLY A 123 7.51 -3.75 -11.33
CA GLY A 123 6.37 -3.96 -12.22
C GLY A 123 5.56 -2.70 -12.43
N TYR A 124 4.31 -2.89 -12.85
CA TYR A 124 3.41 -1.79 -13.17
C TYR A 124 2.57 -1.31 -11.98
N PHE A 125 2.50 -2.07 -10.90
CA PHE A 125 1.72 -1.70 -9.71
C PHE A 125 2.16 -0.35 -9.13
N ASP A 126 3.48 -0.15 -9.00
CA ASP A 126 4.05 1.06 -8.41
C ASP A 126 3.71 2.33 -9.20
N PRO A 127 3.97 2.40 -10.53
CA PRO A 127 3.51 3.53 -11.35
C PRO A 127 1.99 3.75 -11.27
N TYR A 128 1.18 2.70 -11.31
CA TYR A 128 -0.28 2.86 -11.28
C TYR A 128 -0.78 3.41 -9.95
N LEU A 129 -0.21 2.97 -8.82
CA LEU A 129 -0.50 3.54 -7.51
C LEU A 129 -0.15 5.03 -7.46
N LYS A 130 1.00 5.39 -8.03
CA LYS A 130 1.45 6.78 -8.10
C LYS A 130 0.57 7.63 -9.01
N PHE A 131 0.18 7.11 -10.17
CA PHE A 131 -0.72 7.77 -11.11
C PHE A 131 -2.14 7.90 -10.56
N ALA A 132 -2.59 6.97 -9.73
CA ALA A 132 -3.81 7.11 -8.92
C ALA A 132 -3.69 8.21 -7.83
N GLY A 133 -2.51 8.81 -7.68
CA GLY A 133 -2.28 9.93 -6.78
C GLY A 133 -2.04 9.49 -5.34
N TRP A 134 -1.33 8.39 -5.13
CA TRP A 134 -0.95 7.90 -3.79
C TRP A 134 0.56 7.70 -3.69
N ASP A 135 1.13 7.97 -2.51
CA ASP A 135 2.55 7.75 -2.20
C ASP A 135 2.82 6.47 -1.40
N ALA A 136 1.77 5.92 -0.79
CA ALA A 136 1.77 4.61 -0.17
C ALA A 136 0.34 4.10 -0.02
N LEU A 137 0.20 2.79 0.01
CA LEU A 137 -0.99 2.05 0.41
C LEU A 137 -0.67 1.35 1.74
N ARG A 138 -1.55 1.51 2.73
CA ARG A 138 -1.47 0.80 4.01
C ARG A 138 -2.73 0.01 4.22
N ASP A 139 -2.55 -1.25 4.55
CA ASP A 139 -3.63 -2.15 4.90
C ASP A 139 -3.49 -2.60 6.36
N LYS A 140 -4.52 -2.31 7.15
CA LYS A 140 -4.62 -2.69 8.55
C LYS A 140 -5.52 -3.91 8.67
N GLU A 141 -4.89 -5.01 9.07
CA GLU A 141 -5.40 -6.38 9.20
C GLU A 141 -5.24 -7.25 7.95
N VAL A 142 -4.11 -7.95 7.85
CA VAL A 142 -3.96 -9.10 6.94
C VAL A 142 -4.06 -10.36 7.78
N HIS A 143 -5.29 -10.76 8.12
CA HIS A 143 -5.52 -12.07 8.72
C HIS A 143 -5.59 -13.12 7.60
N CYS A 144 -4.66 -14.07 7.60
CA CYS A 144 -4.73 -15.20 6.69
C CYS A 144 -5.58 -16.29 7.37
N ASP A 145 -6.90 -16.19 7.25
CA ASP A 145 -7.87 -17.19 7.75
C ASP A 145 -7.66 -18.59 7.13
N VAL A 146 -6.86 -18.69 6.06
CA VAL A 146 -6.61 -19.92 5.33
C VAL A 146 -5.10 -20.16 5.17
N PRO A 147 -4.55 -21.30 5.61
CA PRO A 147 -3.17 -21.66 5.33
C PRO A 147 -2.98 -21.77 3.81
N GLY A 148 -2.30 -20.78 3.20
CA GLY A 148 -1.88 -20.83 1.80
C GLY A 148 -2.46 -19.77 0.86
N ASN A 149 -3.42 -18.94 1.28
CA ASN A 149 -3.95 -17.85 0.46
C ASN A 149 -4.07 -16.54 1.27
N CYS A 150 -2.96 -15.82 1.40
CA CYS A 150 -2.99 -14.40 1.71
C CYS A 150 -3.11 -13.65 0.36
N LEU A 151 -4.28 -13.73 -0.27
CA LEU A 151 -4.55 -13.04 -1.54
C LEU A 151 -5.14 -11.66 -1.23
N LEU A 152 -4.38 -10.62 -1.58
CA LEU A 152 -4.98 -9.33 -1.95
C LEU A 152 -5.55 -9.54 -3.37
N ASP A 153 -6.76 -10.08 -3.46
CA ASP A 153 -7.47 -10.14 -4.75
C ASP A 153 -8.02 -8.74 -5.07
N TRP A 154 -7.56 -8.19 -6.20
CA TRP A 154 -8.03 -6.95 -6.82
C TRP A 154 -9.14 -7.22 -7.83
#